data_AF-E9EH59-F1
#
_entry.id   AF-E9EH59-F1
#
_cell.length_a   1.000
_cell.length_b   1.000
_cell.length_c   1.000
_cell.angle_alpha   90.00
_cell.angle_beta   90.00
_cell.angle_gamma   90.00
#
_symmetry.space_group_name_H-M   'P 1'
#
loop_
_entity.id
_entity.type
_entity.pdbx_description
1 polymer ?
#
loop_
_entity_poly.entity_id
_entity_poly.type
_entity_poly.pdbx_seq_one_letter_code
_entity_poly.pdbx_strand_id
1 'polypeptide(L)'
;MKSSHFLPFIAALAASVTASPIQEAADEQISPRGSPASACFPFADPHCHVPTVCQCANGWIYEYNRDNYNAGGNGCDPPWRFIGKKTSQHPKFRC
;
A
#
# COMPACT_ATOMS: atom_id res chain seq x y z
N MET A 1 71.19 -10.74 23.42
CA MET A 1 70.11 -9.77 23.10
C MET A 1 69.07 -10.55 22.30
N LYS A 2 68.07 -11.11 22.98
CA LYS A 2 66.69 -10.61 23.17
C LYS A 2 65.81 -10.90 21.94
N SER A 3 65.06 -11.99 22.03
CA SER A 3 64.04 -12.47 21.10
C SER A 3 62.96 -11.42 20.81
N SER A 4 62.33 -11.48 19.63
CA SER A 4 60.90 -11.19 19.56
C SER A 4 60.25 -11.81 18.32
N HIS A 5 59.35 -12.75 18.58
CA HIS A 5 58.40 -13.31 17.62
C HIS A 5 57.31 -12.27 17.30
N PHE A 6 56.94 -12.14 16.03
CA PHE A 6 55.76 -11.37 15.62
C PHE A 6 54.79 -12.28 14.87
N LEU A 7 53.63 -12.51 15.49
CA LEU A 7 52.38 -13.05 14.96
C LEU A 7 51.26 -12.26 15.71
N PRO A 8 49.99 -12.30 15.29
CA PRO A 8 49.39 -12.04 13.98
C PRO A 8 48.19 -11.05 14.13
N PHE A 9 47.59 -10.53 13.06
CA PHE A 9 46.22 -9.98 13.16
C PHE A 9 45.43 -10.23 11.88
N ILE A 10 44.62 -11.28 11.90
CA ILE A 10 43.57 -11.53 10.90
C ILE A 10 42.32 -10.84 11.42
N ALA A 11 41.92 -9.74 10.77
CA ALA A 11 40.67 -9.04 11.07
C ALA A 11 39.51 -9.72 10.31
N ALA A 12 38.63 -10.42 11.04
CA ALA A 12 37.39 -10.95 10.51
C ALA A 12 36.29 -9.87 10.59
N LEU A 13 35.82 -9.37 9.45
CA LEU A 13 34.60 -8.55 9.37
C LEU A 13 33.38 -9.47 9.38
N ALA A 14 32.64 -9.50 10.49
CA ALA A 14 31.31 -10.09 10.54
C ALA A 14 30.29 -9.07 10.03
N ALA A 15 29.76 -9.27 8.83
CA ALA A 15 28.65 -8.50 8.29
C ALA A 15 27.32 -9.04 8.87
N SER A 16 26.67 -8.26 9.71
CA SER A 16 25.34 -8.56 10.24
C SER A 16 24.27 -8.26 9.18
N VAL A 17 23.66 -9.32 8.63
CA VAL A 17 22.49 -9.20 7.75
C VAL A 17 21.25 -8.97 8.61
N THR A 18 20.74 -7.74 8.63
CA THR A 18 19.43 -7.43 9.21
C THR A 18 18.36 -7.74 8.18
N ALA A 19 17.70 -8.89 8.31
CA ALA A 19 16.46 -9.13 7.61
C ALA A 19 15.36 -8.25 8.24
N SER A 20 14.99 -7.15 7.56
CA SER A 20 13.81 -6.39 7.95
C SER A 20 12.55 -7.21 7.67
N PRO A 21 11.63 -7.34 8.64
CA PRO A 21 10.34 -7.96 8.38
C PRO A 21 9.62 -7.15 7.30
N ILE A 22 9.07 -7.86 6.31
CA ILE A 22 8.15 -7.31 5.31
C ILE A 22 7.00 -6.70 6.09
N GLN A 23 6.87 -5.38 6.02
CA GLN A 23 5.70 -4.68 6.52
C GLN A 23 4.53 -5.11 5.64
N GLU A 24 3.81 -6.13 6.11
CA GLU A 24 2.46 -6.44 5.64
C GLU A 24 1.70 -5.11 5.72
N ALA A 25 1.31 -4.59 4.56
CA ALA A 25 0.62 -3.33 4.45
C ALA A 25 -0.64 -3.42 5.30
N ALA A 26 -0.55 -2.87 6.52
CA ALA A 26 -1.69 -2.71 7.38
C ALA A 26 -2.79 -2.04 6.57
N ASP A 27 -3.98 -2.62 6.63
CA ASP A 27 -5.22 -2.06 6.10
C ASP A 27 -5.38 -0.65 6.66
N GLU A 28 -4.78 0.32 5.98
CA GLU A 28 -4.80 1.71 6.37
C GLU A 28 -6.23 2.16 6.08
N GLN A 29 -7.07 2.14 7.12
CA GLN A 29 -8.43 2.62 7.07
C GLN A 29 -8.39 4.10 6.68
N ILE A 30 -8.48 4.36 5.37
CA ILE A 30 -8.52 5.69 4.80
C ILE A 30 -9.82 6.34 5.27
N SER A 31 -9.69 7.23 6.26
CA SER A 31 -10.81 8.05 6.70
C SER A 31 -11.15 9.06 5.59
N PRO A 32 -12.41 9.11 5.10
CA PRO A 32 -12.78 10.03 4.03
C PRO A 32 -12.64 11.47 4.49
N ARG A 33 -11.82 12.25 3.77
CA ARG A 33 -11.68 13.70 3.98
C ARG A 33 -12.83 14.42 3.29
N GLY A 34 -13.94 14.58 4.00
CA GLY A 34 -15.14 15.28 3.53
C GLY A 34 -16.00 14.46 2.56
N SER A 35 -17.20 14.98 2.24
CA SER A 35 -18.10 14.37 1.25
C SER A 35 -17.70 14.83 -0.16
N PRO A 36 -17.18 13.94 -1.03
CA PRO A 36 -16.91 14.24 -2.42
C PRO A 36 -18.15 14.82 -3.13
N ALA A 37 -17.97 15.84 -3.96
CA ALA A 37 -19.00 16.24 -4.92
C ALA A 37 -19.31 15.11 -5.92
N SER A 38 -18.37 14.18 -6.11
CA SER A 38 -18.50 13.00 -6.96
C SER A 38 -19.36 11.88 -6.38
N ALA A 39 -19.74 11.96 -5.09
CA ALA A 39 -20.45 10.91 -4.37
C ALA A 39 -19.76 9.52 -4.44
N CYS A 40 -18.42 9.52 -4.46
CA CYS A 40 -17.60 8.32 -4.50
C CYS A 40 -16.72 8.21 -3.26
N PHE A 41 -16.76 7.06 -2.59
CA PHE A 41 -16.08 6.87 -1.31
C PHE A 41 -15.11 5.69 -1.38
N PRO A 42 -14.03 5.70 -0.56
CA PRO A 42 -13.19 4.53 -0.40
C PRO A 42 -14.03 3.33 0.05
N PHE A 43 -13.83 2.19 -0.61
CA PHE A 43 -14.47 0.91 -0.33
C PHE A 43 -13.43 -0.20 -0.44
N ALA A 44 -13.46 -1.15 0.48
CA ALA A 44 -12.68 -2.38 0.42
C ALA A 44 -13.55 -3.55 0.85
N ASP A 45 -13.31 -4.72 0.26
CA ASP A 45 -13.96 -5.96 0.66
C ASP A 45 -12.91 -7.06 0.74
N PRO A 46 -12.28 -7.25 1.91
CA PRO A 46 -11.25 -8.25 2.09
C PRO A 46 -11.79 -9.68 2.00
N HIS A 47 -13.09 -9.90 2.26
CA HIS A 47 -13.72 -11.21 2.07
C HIS A 47 -13.79 -11.59 0.58
N CYS A 48 -14.08 -10.60 -0.26
CA CYS A 48 -14.14 -10.76 -1.71
C CYS A 48 -12.81 -10.48 -2.44
N HIS A 49 -11.69 -10.38 -1.71
CA HIS A 49 -10.36 -10.03 -2.24
C HIS A 49 -10.30 -8.70 -3.02
N VAL A 50 -11.21 -7.78 -2.74
CA VAL A 50 -11.25 -6.45 -3.37
C VAL A 50 -10.39 -5.50 -2.52
N PRO A 51 -9.29 -4.95 -3.08
CA PRO A 51 -8.49 -3.96 -2.39
C PRO A 51 -9.26 -2.63 -2.26
N THR A 52 -8.67 -1.64 -1.60
CA THR A 52 -9.27 -0.30 -1.58
C THR A 52 -9.45 0.24 -2.99
N VAL A 53 -10.71 0.51 -3.34
CA VAL A 53 -11.17 1.17 -4.56
C VAL A 53 -12.07 2.34 -4.18
N CYS A 54 -12.43 3.16 -5.16
CA CYS A 54 -13.46 4.18 -4.99
C CYS A 54 -14.77 3.64 -5.53
N GLN A 55 -15.79 3.52 -4.68
CA GLN A 55 -17.15 3.11 -5.06
C GLN A 55 -18.08 4.32 -5.05
N CYS A 56 -18.74 4.55 -6.18
CA CYS A 56 -19.66 5.67 -6.39
C CYS A 56 -21.11 5.27 -6.14
N ALA A 57 -21.98 6.26 -5.89
CA ALA A 57 -23.42 6.05 -5.69
C ALA A 57 -24.12 5.34 -6.87
N ASN A 58 -23.60 5.45 -8.09
CA ASN A 58 -24.09 4.74 -9.27
C ASN A 58 -23.56 3.29 -9.40
N GLY A 59 -22.81 2.80 -8.40
CA GLY A 59 -22.20 1.47 -8.35
C GLY A 59 -20.86 1.35 -9.07
N TRP A 60 -20.41 2.37 -9.80
CA TRP A 60 -19.15 2.31 -10.53
C TRP A 60 -17.97 2.31 -9.58
N ILE A 61 -16.91 1.64 -10.00
CA ILE A 61 -15.66 1.50 -9.25
C ILE A 61 -14.49 2.06 -10.05
N TYR A 62 -13.63 2.78 -9.35
CA TYR A 62 -12.42 3.44 -9.84
C TYR A 62 -11.24 3.06 -8.95
N GLU A 63 -10.01 3.18 -9.44
CA GLU A 63 -8.84 3.02 -8.57
C GLU A 63 -8.82 4.13 -7.52
N TYR A 64 -8.28 3.80 -6.34
CA TYR A 64 -8.02 4.81 -5.32
C TYR A 64 -6.79 5.65 -5.70
N ASN A 65 -6.95 6.97 -5.78
CA ASN A 65 -5.86 7.90 -6.10
C ASN A 65 -5.11 8.32 -4.84
N ARG A 66 -4.09 7.55 -4.48
CA ARG A 66 -3.23 7.84 -3.32
C ARG A 66 -2.53 9.20 -3.43
N ASP A 67 -2.12 9.61 -4.63
CA ASP A 67 -1.45 10.90 -4.86
C ASP A 67 -2.40 12.07 -4.58
N ASN A 68 -3.65 11.97 -5.05
CA ASN A 68 -4.69 12.96 -4.75
C ASN A 68 -4.97 13.06 -3.25
N TYR A 69 -5.06 11.93 -2.55
CA TYR A 69 -5.23 11.92 -1.09
C TYR A 69 -4.06 12.59 -0.36
N ASN A 70 -2.83 12.26 -0.76
CA ASN A 70 -1.62 12.84 -0.18
C ASN A 70 -1.53 14.36 -0.45
N ALA A 71 -2.05 14.83 -1.57
CA ALA A 71 -2.16 16.24 -1.92
C ALA A 71 -3.30 16.99 -1.19
N GLY A 72 -4.04 16.33 -0.30
CA GLY A 72 -5.13 16.95 0.48
C GLY A 72 -6.53 16.68 -0.08
N GLY A 73 -6.65 15.97 -1.20
CA GLY A 73 -7.93 15.50 -1.73
C GLY A 73 -8.47 14.29 -0.97
N ASN A 74 -9.55 13.70 -1.51
CA ASN A 74 -10.21 12.52 -0.91
C ASN A 74 -9.71 11.18 -1.48
N GLY A 75 -8.94 11.20 -2.57
CA GLY A 75 -8.49 10.01 -3.32
C GLY A 75 -9.56 9.35 -4.18
N CYS A 76 -10.81 9.80 -4.08
CA CYS A 76 -12.00 9.25 -4.76
C CYS A 76 -12.80 10.34 -5.48
N ASP A 77 -12.10 11.13 -6.31
CA ASP A 77 -12.72 12.04 -7.26
C ASP A 77 -12.47 11.54 -8.70
N PRO A 78 -13.43 10.80 -9.30
CA PRO A 78 -13.40 10.42 -10.70
C PRO A 78 -13.18 11.63 -11.63
N PRO A 79 -12.62 11.44 -12.84
CA PRO A 79 -12.48 10.17 -13.57
C PRO A 79 -11.11 9.47 -13.46
N TRP A 80 -10.58 9.28 -12.24
CA TRP A 80 -9.33 8.54 -12.05
C TRP A 80 -9.46 7.03 -12.28
N ARG A 81 -8.84 6.51 -13.34
CA ARG A 81 -8.68 5.06 -13.65
C ARG A 81 -9.91 4.20 -13.33
N PHE A 82 -10.89 4.23 -14.24
CA PHE A 82 -12.09 3.39 -14.18
C PHE A 82 -11.75 1.89 -14.16
N ILE A 83 -12.43 1.14 -13.29
CA ILE A 83 -12.30 -0.32 -13.18
C ILE A 83 -13.54 -1.01 -13.77
N GLY A 84 -14.74 -0.59 -13.37
CA GLY A 84 -15.97 -1.30 -13.71
C GLY A 84 -17.24 -0.62 -13.21
N LYS A 85 -18.39 -1.13 -13.59
CA LYS A 85 -19.71 -0.61 -13.21
C LYS A 85 -20.25 -1.18 -11.89
N LYS A 86 -19.54 -2.13 -11.29
CA LYS A 86 -19.85 -2.78 -10.01
C LYS A 86 -18.64 -3.50 -9.43
N THR A 87 -18.62 -3.73 -8.12
CA THR A 87 -17.53 -4.40 -7.39
C THR A 87 -17.18 -5.77 -7.97
N SER A 88 -18.17 -6.56 -8.41
CA SER A 88 -17.94 -7.88 -9.00
C SER A 88 -17.23 -7.89 -10.35
N GLN A 89 -16.98 -6.71 -10.94
CA GLN A 89 -16.14 -6.55 -12.13
C GLN A 89 -14.69 -6.21 -11.80
N HIS A 90 -14.33 -6.05 -10.52
CA HIS A 90 -12.95 -5.85 -10.12
C HIS A 90 -12.12 -7.10 -10.49
N PRO A 91 -10.91 -6.97 -11.07
CA PRO A 91 -10.12 -8.12 -11.52
C PRO A 91 -9.74 -9.11 -10.41
N LYS A 92 -9.65 -8.63 -9.17
CA LYS A 92 -9.38 -9.45 -7.99
C LYS A 92 -10.64 -9.99 -7.30
N PHE A 93 -11.83 -9.63 -7.77
CA PHE A 93 -13.08 -10.05 -7.14
C PHE A 93 -13.18 -11.58 -7.11
N ARG A 94 -13.21 -12.12 -5.89
CA ARG A 94 -13.40 -13.53 -5.63
C ARG A 94 -14.08 -13.67 -4.27
N CYS A 95 -15.35 -14.03 -4.32
CA CYS A 95 -16.12 -14.63 -3.26
C CYS A 95 -17.04 -15.69 -3.92
#